data_AF-A0A958LLQ9-F1
#
_entry.id   AF-A0A958LLQ9-F1
#
_cell.length_a   1.000
_cell.length_b   1.000
_cell.length_c   1.000
_cell.angle_alpha   90.00
_cell.angle_beta   90.00
_cell.angle_gamma   90.00
#
_symmetry.space_group_name_H-M   'P 1'
#
loop_
_entity.id
_entity.type
_entity.pdbx_description
1 polymer ?
#
loop_
_entity_poly.entity_id
_entity_poly.type
_entity_poly.pdbx_seq_one_letter_code
_entity_poly.pdbx_strand_id
1 'polypeptide(L)' 'MVSKLEEGAMENQPMNPVALDGIEFIEFSSADPRSLEALFYQTGFIKRAVHKEKKVTLFSQNE' A
#
# COMPACT_ATOMS: atom_id res chain seq x y z
N MET A 1 -20.36 45.48 -11.62
CA MET A 1 -20.86 44.48 -12.58
C MET A 1 -19.99 44.66 -13.82
N VAL A 2 -19.11 43.77 -14.25
CA VAL A 2 -19.10 42.29 -14.29
C VAL A 2 -17.62 41.85 -14.14
N SER A 3 -17.35 41.05 -13.11
CA SER A 3 -16.90 39.64 -13.22
C SER A 3 -15.40 39.48 -13.52
N LYS A 4 -14.60 39.58 -12.44
CA LYS A 4 -13.42 38.72 -12.28
C LYS A 4 -13.92 37.28 -12.37
N LEU A 5 -13.72 36.63 -13.50
CA LEU A 5 -13.85 35.18 -13.61
C LEU A 5 -12.45 34.63 -13.84
N GLU A 6 -11.83 34.28 -12.71
CA GLU A 6 -10.98 33.09 -12.53
C GLU A 6 -10.01 32.72 -13.67
N GLU A 7 -9.17 33.66 -14.09
CA GLU A 7 -7.89 33.31 -14.72
C GLU A 7 -6.93 32.82 -13.63
N GLY A 8 -6.98 31.53 -13.31
CA GLY A 8 -6.02 30.95 -12.37
C GLY A 8 -6.39 29.62 -11.75
N ALA A 9 -6.72 28.60 -12.56
CA ALA A 9 -6.72 27.21 -12.10
C ALA A 9 -6.78 26.22 -13.28
N MET A 10 -5.87 26.32 -14.24
CA MET A 10 -5.56 25.18 -15.11
C MET A 10 -4.09 24.82 -14.95
N GLU A 11 -3.72 24.60 -13.69
CA GLU A 11 -2.40 24.10 -13.33
C GLU A 11 -2.43 22.57 -13.41
N ASN A 12 -1.58 22.04 -14.28
CA ASN A 12 -1.32 20.63 -14.60
C ASN A 12 -1.63 19.65 -13.45
N GLN A 13 -2.87 19.19 -13.37
CA GLN A 13 -3.21 18.01 -12.57
C GLN A 13 -2.51 16.82 -13.24
N PRO A 14 -1.66 16.06 -12.52
CA PRO A 14 -1.03 14.89 -13.11
C PRO A 14 -2.11 13.93 -13.60
N MET A 15 -2.00 13.51 -14.86
CA MET A 15 -2.96 12.58 -15.47
C MET A 15 -2.90 11.25 -14.70
N ASN A 16 -3.92 10.99 -13.87
CA ASN A 16 -4.07 9.75 -13.09
C ASN A 16 -5.36 9.03 -13.52
N PRO A 17 -5.38 8.41 -14.71
CA PRO A 17 -6.61 7.90 -15.32
C PRO A 17 -7.21 6.70 -14.59
N VAL A 18 -6.41 6.04 -13.76
CA VAL A 18 -6.84 4.87 -12.97
C VAL A 18 -6.86 5.15 -11.47
N ALA A 19 -6.74 6.42 -11.07
CA ALA A 19 -6.81 6.86 -9.67
C ALA A 19 -5.87 6.08 -8.73
N LEU A 20 -4.60 5.91 -9.10
CA LEU A 20 -3.60 5.33 -8.20
C LEU A 20 -3.52 6.16 -6.91
N ASP A 21 -3.55 5.47 -5.77
CA ASP A 21 -3.49 6.04 -4.42
C ASP A 21 -2.54 5.21 -3.55
N GLY A 22 -1.24 5.41 -3.76
CA GLY A 22 -0.20 4.75 -2.98
C GLY A 22 -0.03 3.25 -3.26
N ILE A 23 0.52 2.55 -2.27
CA ILE A 23 0.82 1.12 -2.30
C ILE A 23 -0.01 0.43 -1.23
N GLU A 24 -0.83 -0.54 -1.63
CA GLU A 24 -1.68 -1.29 -0.70
C GLU A 24 -0.87 -2.32 0.10
N PHE A 25 0.01 -3.08 -0.55
CA PHE A 25 0.83 -4.10 0.11
C PHE A 25 2.09 -4.43 -0.69
N ILE A 26 3.00 -5.15 -0.04
CA ILE A 26 4.19 -5.75 -0.65
C ILE A 26 4.14 -7.27 -0.40
N GLU A 27 4.38 -8.06 -1.44
CA GLU A 27 4.48 -9.51 -1.33
C GLU A 27 5.95 -9.96 -1.24
N PHE A 28 6.25 -10.81 -0.27
CA PHE A 28 7.57 -11.39 -0.07
C PHE A 28 7.50 -12.90 -0.24
N SER A 29 8.55 -13.49 -0.83
CA SER A 29 8.69 -14.93 -0.98
C SER A 29 10.10 -15.38 -0.61
N SER A 30 10.21 -16.58 -0.05
CA SER A 30 11.48 -17.18 0.37
C SER A 30 11.37 -18.70 0.27
N ALA A 31 12.48 -19.37 -0.05
CA ALA A 31 12.60 -20.81 0.05
C ALA A 31 12.50 -21.31 1.51
N ASP A 32 12.82 -20.45 2.48
CA ASP A 32 12.58 -20.66 3.90
C ASP A 32 11.62 -19.58 4.45
N PRO A 33 10.30 -19.85 4.49
CA PRO A 33 9.32 -18.91 5.01
C PRO A 33 9.46 -18.61 6.50
N ARG A 34 10.06 -19.51 7.29
CA ARG A 34 10.18 -19.34 8.75
C ARG A 34 11.20 -18.26 9.08
N SER A 35 12.30 -18.20 8.33
CA SER A 35 13.30 -17.13 8.47
C SER A 35 12.71 -15.76 8.16
N LEU A 36 11.85 -15.66 7.14
CA LEU A 36 11.17 -14.41 6.79
C LEU A 36 10.15 -14.00 7.88
N GLU A 37 9.39 -14.96 8.39
CA GLU A 37 8.46 -14.72 9.51
C GLU A 37 9.20 -14.25 10.77
N ALA A 38 10.35 -14.85 11.10
CA ALA A 38 11.18 -14.42 12.22
C ALA A 38 11.68 -12.96 12.04
N LEU A 39 12.09 -12.59 10.82
CA LEU A 39 12.48 -11.22 10.51
C LEU A 39 11.33 -10.23 10.70
N PHE A 40 10.13 -10.55 10.23
CA PHE A 40 8.95 -9.69 10.41
C PHE A 40 8.63 -9.44 11.89
N TYR A 41 8.72 -10.46 12.74
CA TYR A 41 8.53 -10.27 14.18
C TYR A 41 9.61 -9.37 14.79
N GLN A 42 10.87 -9.50 14.37
CA GLN A 42 11.97 -8.65 14.86
C GLN A 42 11.79 -7.17 14.46
N THR A 43 11.18 -6.90 13.31
CA THR A 43 10.92 -5.54 12.83
C THR A 43 9.61 -4.95 13.35
N GLY A 44 8.87 -5.67 14.21
CA GLY A 44 7.64 -5.18 14.84
C GLY A 44 6.36 -5.42 14.03
N PHE A 45 6.39 -6.26 12.99
CA PHE A 45 5.19 -6.72 12.31
C PHE A 45 4.54 -7.85 13.10
N ILE A 46 3.22 -7.96 12.99
CA ILE A 46 2.43 -9.04 13.57
C ILE A 46 1.61 -9.76 12.52
N LYS A 47 1.40 -11.06 12.73
CA LYS A 47 0.54 -11.88 11.87
C LYS A 47 -0.90 -11.46 12.04
N ARG A 48 -1.56 -11.06 10.95
CA ARG A 48 -2.96 -10.59 10.94
C ARG A 48 -3.93 -11.62 10.39
N ALA A 49 -3.54 -12.32 9.33
CA ALA A 49 -4.39 -13.30 8.69
C ALA A 49 -3.56 -14.39 7.98
N VAL A 50 -4.21 -15.53 7.75
CA VAL A 50 -3.70 -16.61 6.92
C VAL A 50 -4.70 -16.85 5.80
N HIS A 51 -4.21 -16.95 4.57
CA HIS A 51 -5.08 -17.25 3.44
C HIS A 51 -5.68 -18.66 3.59
N LYS A 52 -6.96 -18.82 3.24
CA LYS A 52 -7.71 -20.08 3.48
C LYS A 52 -7.12 -21.30 2.76
N GLU A 53 -6.74 -21.12 1.49
CA GLU A 53 -6.28 -22.23 0.64
C GLU A 53 -4.77 -22.20 0.32
N LYS A 54 -4.20 -21.00 0.17
CA LYS A 54 -2.80 -20.78 -0.19
C LYS A 54 -1.93 -20.67 1.05
N LYS A 55 -0.65 -21.07 0.93
CA LYS A 55 0.38 -20.88 1.95
C LYS A 55 0.87 -19.43 2.00
N VAL A 56 -0.04 -18.50 2.26
CA VAL A 56 0.21 -17.06 2.31
C VAL A 56 -0.27 -16.53 3.66
N THR A 57 0.55 -15.66 4.26
CA THR A 57 0.30 -15.06 5.57
C THR A 57 0.40 -13.56 5.44
N LEU A 58 -0.62 -12.83 5.91
CA LEU A 58 -0.62 -11.38 6.00
C LEU A 58 0.05 -10.93 7.30
N PHE A 59 1.05 -10.07 7.16
CA PHE A 59 1.68 -9.36 8.26
C PHE A 59 1.36 -7.87 8.14
N SER A 60 1.16 -7.20 9.27
CA SER A 60 1.09 -5.73 9.31
C SER A 60 1.83 -5.16 10.52
N GLN A 61 2.29 -3.93 10.37
CA GLN A 61 2.84 -3.12 11.44
C GLN A 61 1.97 -1.86 11.51
N ASN A 62 1.45 -1.55 12.71
CA ASN A 62 0.42 -0.54 12.97
C ASN A 62 -1.02 -0.97 12.59
N GLU A 63 -1.95 -0.02 12.73
CA GLU A 63 -3.36 -0.14 12.32
C GLU A 63 -3.52 -0.02 10.79
#